data_AF-A0A7C2K2N0-F1
#
_entry.id   AF-A0A7C2K2N0-F1
#
_cell.length_a   1.000
_cell.length_b   1.000
_cell.length_c   1.000
_cell.angle_alpha   90.00
_cell.angle_beta   90.00
_cell.angle_gamma   90.00
#
_symmetry.space_group_name_H-M   'P 1'
#
loop_
_entity.id
_entity.type
_entity.pdbx_description
1 polymer ?
#
loop_
_entity_poly.entity_id
_entity_poly.type
_entity_poly.pdbx_seq_one_letter_code
_entity_poly.pdbx_strand_id
1 'polypeptide(L)'
;MIQSAQSPSMTSSAVLAGERVAFTGTLASMTHRQAAEIVEQHGGEATQHVSQQTTLLVIGEEGWPLEEDGQPSVKLLQAQSWQQRGSPIRLLSESEWLTAVGLEPASRPDSLQTPAMLSQLLGVSVHDIRRWERMGLIQAVRRVCRLPYFDIGEVANARRVEQLLAAGVPLDRVAESLHRLQTVLPSVARPLAQLQILAQGKRLLYRDPAGWLDTVTGQRVFSFDEEPAAEIESDVATIPLPTAPAQDRHCWTARQWFDEGNRLADDNQLTAAVDAYRLALIESPTEAEYHFHLADALYRLGRPHAAIERYYAAVEHDHDFIEAWTQLGCVLEEVGELDAAREAFAVALDRHPDFPEAHFHLAQVLERTGQTDSACAHWQAYLTFDQRGPWADVARERLSCQDGNE
;
A
#
# COMPACT_ATOMS: atom_id res chain seq x y z
N MET A 1 -18.80 -15.98 61.21
CA MET A 1 -18.24 -14.61 61.19
C MET A 1 -18.12 -14.23 59.73
N ILE A 2 -19.15 -13.71 59.05
CA ILE A 2 -19.66 -12.33 59.07
C ILE A 2 -18.55 -11.30 59.30
N GLN A 3 -18.11 -10.65 58.20
CA GLN A 3 -18.09 -9.20 58.02
C GLN A 3 -17.66 -8.92 56.56
N SER A 4 -18.60 -8.55 55.69
CA SER A 4 -18.95 -7.16 55.36
C SER A 4 -17.90 -6.51 54.46
N ALA A 5 -18.05 -6.68 53.14
CA ALA A 5 -17.44 -5.80 52.15
C ALA A 5 -18.05 -4.40 52.32
N GLN A 6 -17.34 -3.52 53.03
CA GLN A 6 -17.68 -2.11 53.11
C GLN A 6 -17.36 -1.46 51.76
N SER A 7 -18.39 -0.88 51.15
CA SER A 7 -18.29 0.06 50.04
C SER A 7 -17.30 1.18 50.41
N PRO A 8 -16.32 1.53 49.56
CA PRO A 8 -15.52 2.71 49.84
C PRO A 8 -16.41 3.96 49.72
N SER A 9 -16.52 4.66 50.84
CA SER A 9 -17.26 5.91 50.99
C SER A 9 -16.69 7.00 50.09
N MET A 10 -17.57 7.65 49.31
CA MET A 10 -17.26 8.84 48.52
C MET A 10 -16.87 10.00 49.44
N THR A 11 -15.58 10.26 49.57
CA THR A 11 -15.07 11.52 50.10
C THR A 11 -15.26 12.59 49.02
N SER A 12 -16.42 13.27 49.05
CA SER A 12 -16.68 14.51 48.30
C SER A 12 -15.68 15.56 48.77
N SER A 13 -14.65 15.83 47.97
CA SER A 13 -13.76 16.97 48.21
C SER A 13 -14.53 18.24 47.83
N ALA A 14 -14.70 19.17 48.78
CA ALA A 14 -15.45 20.42 48.60
C ALA A 14 -14.64 21.46 47.79
N VAL A 15 -14.09 21.07 46.64
CA VAL A 15 -13.16 21.89 45.85
C VAL A 15 -13.85 23.08 45.18
N LEU A 16 -15.17 22.98 44.95
CA LEU A 16 -15.98 24.01 44.31
C LEU A 16 -16.93 24.70 45.29
N ALA A 17 -16.68 24.61 46.60
CA ALA A 17 -17.53 25.20 47.63
C ALA A 17 -17.76 26.71 47.43
N GLY A 18 -18.99 27.10 47.13
CA GLY A 18 -19.39 28.50 46.90
C GLY A 18 -19.19 29.00 45.47
N GLU A 19 -18.74 28.14 44.54
CA GLU A 19 -18.61 28.48 43.13
C GLU A 19 -19.93 28.27 42.38
N ARG A 20 -20.28 29.22 41.51
CA ARG A 20 -21.38 29.10 40.54
C ARG A 20 -20.82 28.86 39.17
N VAL A 21 -20.97 27.63 38.68
CA VAL A 21 -20.33 27.14 37.48
C VAL A 21 -21.33 27.12 36.32
N ALA A 22 -20.98 27.71 35.19
CA ALA A 22 -21.71 27.59 33.94
C ALA A 22 -20.85 26.88 32.90
N PHE A 23 -21.49 26.22 31.93
CA PHE A 23 -20.82 25.52 30.82
C PHE A 23 -21.23 26.14 29.49
N THR A 24 -20.26 26.28 28.58
CA THR A 24 -20.46 26.73 27.19
C THR A 24 -19.67 25.85 26.21
N GLY A 25 -20.10 25.77 24.95
CA GLY A 25 -19.53 24.85 23.96
C GLY A 25 -19.99 23.41 24.15
N THR A 26 -19.41 22.47 23.40
CA THR A 26 -19.61 21.04 23.61
C THR A 26 -18.47 20.52 24.49
N LEU A 27 -18.80 19.91 25.62
CA LEU A 27 -17.81 19.22 26.46
C LEU A 27 -17.41 17.90 25.78
N ALA A 28 -16.11 17.73 25.56
CA ALA A 28 -15.51 16.56 24.94
C ALA A 28 -15.54 15.32 25.85
N SER A 29 -15.47 15.53 27.16
CA SER A 29 -15.33 14.48 28.17
C SER A 29 -16.68 13.90 28.61
N MET A 30 -17.74 14.70 28.60
CA MET A 30 -19.04 14.34 29.18
C MET A 30 -20.17 15.27 28.71
N THR A 31 -21.42 14.94 29.04
CA THR A 31 -22.55 15.85 28.79
C THR A 31 -22.61 16.98 29.82
N HIS A 32 -23.21 18.14 29.47
CA HIS A 32 -23.43 19.23 30.43
C HIS A 32 -24.19 18.79 31.69
N ARG A 33 -25.07 17.79 31.58
CA ARG A 33 -25.78 17.21 32.72
C ARG A 33 -24.84 16.50 33.67
N GLN A 34 -23.94 15.66 33.15
CA GLN A 34 -22.94 14.96 33.96
C GLN A 34 -21.95 15.94 34.60
N ALA A 35 -21.56 16.98 33.88
CA ALA A 35 -20.69 18.02 34.41
C ALA A 35 -21.36 18.79 35.56
N ALA A 36 -22.66 19.09 35.45
CA ALA A 36 -23.44 19.70 36.53
C ALA A 36 -23.50 18.81 37.78
N GLU A 37 -23.71 17.50 37.61
CA GLU A 37 -23.70 16.53 38.71
C GLU A 37 -22.34 16.50 39.44
N ILE A 38 -21.23 16.60 38.69
CA ILE A 38 -19.88 16.67 39.27
C ILE A 38 -19.67 17.97 40.06
N VAL A 39 -20.16 19.11 39.55
CA VAL A 39 -20.08 20.39 40.27
C VAL A 39 -20.80 20.31 41.62
N GLU A 40 -22.02 19.76 41.63
CA GLU A 40 -22.81 19.58 42.85
C GLU A 40 -22.14 18.62 43.84
N GLN A 41 -21.54 17.52 43.34
CA GLN A 41 -20.78 16.56 44.14
C GLN A 41 -19.53 17.17 44.80
N HIS A 42 -18.96 18.23 44.23
CA HIS A 42 -17.79 18.93 44.76
C HIS A 42 -18.17 20.25 45.49
N GLY A 43 -19.45 20.44 45.80
CA GLY A 43 -19.95 21.55 46.63
C GLY A 43 -20.23 22.87 45.91
N GLY A 44 -20.19 22.89 44.57
CA GLY A 44 -20.56 24.05 43.75
C GLY A 44 -22.03 24.03 43.31
N GLU A 45 -22.51 25.14 42.74
CA GLU A 45 -23.85 25.25 42.15
C GLU A 45 -23.74 25.37 40.63
N ALA A 46 -24.30 24.39 39.90
CA ALA A 46 -24.32 24.41 38.45
C ALA A 46 -25.45 25.32 37.92
N THR A 47 -25.12 26.25 37.03
CA THR A 47 -26.05 27.24 36.48
C THR A 47 -26.13 27.15 34.96
N GLN A 48 -27.32 27.32 34.39
CA GLN A 48 -27.51 27.27 32.93
C GLN A 48 -27.18 28.60 32.24
N HIS A 49 -27.26 29.72 32.98
CA HIS A 49 -27.11 31.08 32.47
C HIS A 49 -25.93 31.79 33.12
N VAL A 50 -25.23 32.63 32.35
CA VAL A 50 -24.16 33.48 32.87
C VAL A 50 -24.76 34.75 33.47
N SER A 51 -24.56 34.95 34.77
CA SER A 51 -25.03 36.13 35.51
C SER A 51 -23.88 36.78 36.27
N GLN A 52 -24.13 37.93 36.91
CA GLN A 52 -23.13 38.57 37.79
C GLN A 52 -22.70 37.67 38.96
N GLN A 53 -23.53 36.70 39.34
CA GLN A 53 -23.25 35.76 40.43
C GLN A 53 -22.49 34.51 39.97
N THR A 54 -22.29 34.32 38.66
CA THR A 54 -21.47 33.24 38.12
C THR A 54 -20.02 33.52 38.47
N THR A 55 -19.31 32.53 39.00
CA THR A 55 -17.90 32.69 39.41
C THR A 55 -16.95 31.93 38.48
N LEU A 56 -17.47 30.93 37.75
CA LEU A 56 -16.70 30.09 36.85
C LEU A 56 -17.49 29.78 35.57
N LEU A 57 -16.88 30.00 34.40
CA LEU A 57 -17.37 29.53 33.11
C LEU A 57 -16.38 28.50 32.57
N VAL A 58 -16.85 27.27 32.37
CA VAL A 58 -16.10 26.18 31.76
C VAL A 58 -16.41 26.13 30.27
N ILE A 59 -15.36 26.13 29.46
CA ILE A 59 -15.41 26.16 28.00
C ILE A 59 -15.12 24.75 27.48
N GLY A 60 -16.10 24.14 26.83
CA GLY A 60 -15.97 22.83 26.20
C GLY A 60 -15.00 22.85 25.02
N GLU A 61 -14.18 21.80 24.97
CA GLU A 61 -13.11 21.68 23.98
C GLU A 61 -13.56 20.99 22.69
N GLU A 62 -14.80 20.51 22.62
CA GLU A 62 -15.41 20.01 21.40
C GLU A 62 -16.09 21.15 20.63
N GLY A 63 -15.54 21.45 19.45
CA GLY A 63 -16.04 22.53 18.59
C GLY A 63 -15.87 23.90 19.24
N TRP A 64 -14.61 24.30 19.47
CA TRP A 64 -14.12 25.63 19.90
C TRP A 64 -15.21 26.70 19.95
N PRO A 65 -15.46 27.42 21.07
CA PRO A 65 -16.74 28.04 21.46
C PRO A 65 -17.22 29.15 20.53
N LEU A 66 -17.48 28.79 19.29
CA LEU A 66 -17.98 29.57 18.19
C LEU A 66 -19.29 28.94 17.75
N GLU A 67 -20.27 29.77 17.47
CA GLU A 67 -21.50 29.36 16.80
C GLU A 67 -21.14 28.92 15.35
N GLU A 68 -22.09 28.31 14.61
CA GLU A 68 -21.87 27.81 13.25
C GLU A 68 -21.35 28.89 12.25
N ASP A 69 -21.50 30.17 12.60
CA ASP A 69 -21.03 31.33 11.85
C ASP A 69 -19.60 31.80 12.22
N GLY A 70 -18.93 31.12 13.15
CA GLY A 70 -17.59 31.47 13.61
C GLY A 70 -17.55 32.60 14.65
N GLN A 71 -18.68 33.02 15.21
CA GLN A 71 -18.75 34.04 16.28
C GLN A 71 -18.68 33.39 17.68
N PRO A 72 -17.98 34.00 18.67
CA PRO A 72 -17.93 33.48 20.04
C PRO A 72 -19.32 33.24 20.64
N SER A 73 -19.49 32.12 21.34
CA SER A 73 -20.77 31.75 21.97
C SER A 73 -21.35 32.87 22.84
N VAL A 74 -22.68 33.01 22.84
CA VAL A 74 -23.39 34.06 23.59
C VAL A 74 -22.98 34.10 25.07
N LYS A 75 -22.75 32.92 25.68
CA LYS A 75 -22.31 32.81 27.08
C LYS A 75 -20.87 33.29 27.31
N LEU A 76 -19.97 33.06 26.35
CA LEU A 76 -18.59 33.55 26.41
C LEU A 76 -18.54 35.08 26.30
N LEU A 77 -19.33 35.65 25.38
CA LEU A 77 -19.49 37.11 25.24
C LEU A 77 -20.08 37.74 26.51
N GLN A 78 -21.10 37.10 27.10
CA GLN A 78 -21.68 37.55 28.37
C GLN A 78 -20.65 37.52 29.51
N ALA A 79 -19.89 36.43 29.66
CA ALA A 79 -18.85 36.34 30.68
C ALA A 79 -17.76 37.42 30.54
N GLN A 80 -17.29 37.66 29.31
CA GLN A 80 -16.33 38.74 29.02
C GLN A 80 -16.90 40.13 29.34
N SER A 81 -18.18 40.37 29.03
CA SER A 81 -18.84 41.65 29.36
C SER A 81 -18.94 41.91 30.88
N TRP A 82 -19.14 40.85 31.66
CA TRP A 82 -19.19 40.94 33.12
C TRP A 82 -17.80 41.10 33.75
N GLN A 83 -16.76 40.47 33.18
CA GLN A 83 -15.37 40.72 33.55
C GLN A 83 -14.99 42.19 33.35
N GLN A 84 -15.37 42.79 32.22
CA GLN A 84 -15.14 44.22 31.95
C GLN A 84 -15.87 45.14 32.94
N ARG A 85 -16.99 44.68 33.51
CA ARG A 85 -17.75 45.38 34.56
C ARG A 85 -17.26 45.08 35.99
N GLY A 86 -16.12 44.39 36.13
CA GLY A 86 -15.48 44.10 37.41
C GLY A 86 -15.99 42.85 38.14
N SER A 87 -16.71 41.95 37.47
CA SER A 87 -17.14 40.68 38.07
C SER A 87 -16.00 39.64 38.03
N PRO A 88 -15.80 38.84 39.09
CA PRO A 88 -14.69 37.89 39.21
C PRO A 88 -14.98 36.55 38.49
N ILE A 89 -15.47 36.59 37.26
CA ILE A 89 -15.73 35.36 36.47
C ILE A 89 -14.39 34.80 36.01
N ARG A 90 -14.07 33.56 36.37
CA ARG A 90 -12.92 32.82 35.82
C ARG A 90 -13.35 32.04 34.58
N LEU A 91 -12.53 32.07 33.54
CA LEU A 91 -12.71 31.25 32.35
C LEU A 91 -11.73 30.09 32.46
N LEU A 92 -12.24 28.86 32.46
CA LEU A 92 -11.41 27.65 32.40
C LEU A 92 -11.78 26.85 31.16
N SER A 93 -10.77 26.27 30.52
CA SER A 93 -10.98 25.17 29.58
C SER A 93 -11.54 23.95 30.31
N GLU A 94 -12.19 23.06 29.57
CA GLU A 94 -12.68 21.79 30.09
C GLU A 94 -11.56 20.98 30.79
N SER A 95 -10.36 20.96 30.21
CA SER A 95 -9.20 20.27 30.81
C SER A 95 -8.79 20.86 32.15
N GLU A 96 -8.66 22.19 32.24
CA GLU A 96 -8.30 22.87 33.49
C GLU A 96 -9.36 22.65 34.59
N TRP A 97 -10.63 22.60 34.20
CA TRP A 97 -11.72 22.30 35.12
C TRP A 97 -11.65 20.86 35.63
N LEU A 98 -11.37 19.88 34.77
CA LEU A 98 -11.21 18.47 35.17
C LEU A 98 -10.03 18.26 36.14
N THR A 99 -8.92 18.96 35.92
CA THR A 99 -7.79 19.00 36.88
C THR A 99 -8.25 19.58 38.21
N ALA A 100 -8.97 20.71 38.19
CA ALA A 100 -9.40 21.41 39.39
C ALA A 100 -10.34 20.56 40.25
N VAL A 101 -11.25 19.79 39.67
CA VAL A 101 -12.18 18.92 40.43
C VAL A 101 -11.56 17.59 40.86
N GLY A 102 -10.26 17.36 40.61
CA GLY A 102 -9.57 16.14 41.05
C GLY A 102 -10.01 14.87 40.32
N LEU A 103 -10.69 15.01 39.17
CA LEU A 103 -10.99 13.90 38.26
C LEU A 103 -9.76 13.53 37.41
N GLU A 104 -8.69 14.31 37.50
CA GLU A 104 -7.33 13.95 37.10
C GLU A 104 -6.46 13.58 38.31
N PRO A 105 -5.66 12.51 38.29
CA PRO A 105 -4.58 12.36 39.25
C PRO A 105 -3.48 13.36 38.90
N ALA A 106 -3.03 14.14 39.89
CA ALA A 106 -1.87 15.04 39.82
C ALA A 106 -0.61 14.27 39.38
N SER A 107 -0.49 14.07 38.07
CA SER A 107 0.61 13.41 37.39
C SER A 107 1.43 14.53 36.77
N ARG A 108 2.75 14.44 36.88
CA ARG A 108 3.71 15.53 36.61
C ARG A 108 3.31 16.44 35.42
N PRO A 109 3.40 17.78 35.55
CA PRO A 109 2.83 18.75 34.60
C PRO A 109 3.36 18.76 33.17
N ASP A 110 4.38 17.97 32.81
CA ASP A 110 5.24 18.34 31.68
C ASP A 110 5.06 17.52 30.39
N SER A 111 4.09 16.61 30.23
CA SER A 111 4.13 15.79 29.01
C SER A 111 2.84 15.35 28.34
N LEU A 112 1.66 15.52 28.93
CA LEU A 112 0.41 15.09 28.29
C LEU A 112 -0.40 16.29 27.78
N GLN A 113 -0.72 16.27 26.48
CA GLN A 113 -1.40 17.33 25.75
C GLN A 113 -2.78 16.85 25.31
N THR A 114 -3.79 17.72 25.39
CA THR A 114 -5.15 17.44 24.89
C THR A 114 -5.31 17.91 23.44
N PRO A 115 -6.39 17.52 22.72
CA PRO A 115 -6.65 18.04 21.38
C PRO A 115 -6.70 19.57 21.29
N ALA A 116 -7.22 20.25 22.32
CA ALA A 116 -7.26 21.71 22.36
C ALA A 116 -5.85 22.31 22.52
N MET A 117 -5.01 21.72 23.36
CA MET A 117 -3.62 22.15 23.52
C MET A 117 -2.82 21.92 22.22
N LEU A 118 -3.01 20.77 21.56
CA LEU A 118 -2.41 20.49 20.25
C LEU A 118 -2.88 21.48 19.17
N SER A 119 -4.17 21.86 19.20
CA SER A 119 -4.75 22.84 18.28
C SER A 119 -4.06 24.19 18.42
N GLN A 120 -3.85 24.64 19.66
CA GLN A 120 -3.14 25.88 19.95
C GLN A 120 -1.64 25.79 19.61
N LEU A 121 -0.99 24.66 19.87
CA LEU A 121 0.44 24.46 19.60
C LEU A 121 0.78 24.39 18.12
N LEU A 122 -0.13 23.86 17.29
CA LEU A 122 0.10 23.61 15.86
C LEU A 122 -0.63 24.61 14.95
N GLY A 123 -1.57 25.40 15.48
CA GLY A 123 -2.41 26.30 14.69
C GLY A 123 -3.42 25.56 13.80
N VAL A 124 -3.78 24.33 14.17
CA VAL A 124 -4.66 23.44 13.40
C VAL A 124 -5.98 23.26 14.14
N SER A 125 -7.11 23.05 13.44
CA SER A 125 -8.41 22.89 14.09
C SER A 125 -8.47 21.64 14.99
N VAL A 126 -9.22 21.71 16.09
CA VAL A 126 -9.50 20.54 16.95
C VAL A 126 -10.16 19.40 16.16
N HIS A 127 -10.97 19.75 15.15
CA HIS A 127 -11.61 18.77 14.28
C HIS A 127 -10.58 17.96 13.46
N ASP A 128 -9.54 18.61 12.92
CA ASP A 128 -8.48 17.94 12.16
C ASP A 128 -7.64 17.05 13.07
N ILE A 129 -7.35 17.48 14.30
CA ILE A 129 -6.63 16.64 15.28
C ILE A 129 -7.43 15.38 15.63
N ARG A 130 -8.74 15.51 15.85
CA ARG A 130 -9.63 14.35 16.04
C ARG A 130 -9.74 13.48 14.79
N ARG A 131 -9.71 14.09 13.59
CA ARG A 131 -9.66 13.34 12.33
C ARG A 131 -8.36 12.54 12.21
N TRP A 132 -7.23 13.11 12.59
CA TRP A 132 -5.93 12.43 12.60
C TRP A 132 -5.91 11.28 13.60
N GLU A 133 -6.49 11.46 14.78
CA GLU A 133 -6.65 10.37 15.76
C GLU A 133 -7.51 9.23 15.21
N ARG A 134 -8.65 9.53 14.58
CA ARG A 134 -9.52 8.51 13.96
C ARG A 134 -8.85 7.76 12.81
N MET A 135 -7.98 8.43 12.07
CA MET A 135 -7.20 7.84 10.98
C MET A 135 -5.93 7.12 11.48
N GLY A 136 -5.66 7.13 12.79
CA GLY A 136 -4.51 6.46 13.40
C GLY A 136 -3.16 7.17 13.19
N LEU A 137 -3.17 8.43 12.74
CA LEU A 137 -1.96 9.23 12.50
C LEU A 137 -1.30 9.71 13.80
N ILE A 138 -2.11 9.91 14.84
CA ILE A 138 -1.69 10.21 16.21
C ILE A 138 -2.46 9.28 17.15
N GLN A 139 -1.85 8.88 18.26
CA GLN A 139 -2.46 7.91 19.17
C GLN A 139 -2.57 8.45 20.59
N ALA A 140 -3.76 8.33 21.19
CA ALA A 140 -3.95 8.71 22.58
C ALA A 140 -3.24 7.73 23.51
N VAL A 141 -2.32 8.22 24.33
CA VAL A 141 -1.59 7.43 25.34
C VAL A 141 -2.50 7.12 26.54
N ARG A 142 -3.45 8.03 26.82
CA ARG A 142 -4.39 7.90 27.92
C ARG A 142 -5.74 8.51 27.54
N ARG A 143 -6.83 7.96 28.09
CA ARG A 143 -8.17 8.54 28.01
C ARG A 143 -8.75 8.71 29.41
N VAL A 144 -9.25 9.90 29.72
CA VAL A 144 -9.95 10.19 30.98
C VAL A 144 -11.37 10.63 30.64
N CYS A 145 -12.37 9.96 31.21
CA CYS A 145 -13.80 10.07 30.86
C CYS A 145 -14.09 9.74 29.38
N ARG A 146 -13.71 10.63 28.45
CA ARG A 146 -13.69 10.44 26.98
C ARG A 146 -12.61 11.27 26.26
N LEU A 147 -11.87 12.11 26.98
CA LEU A 147 -10.88 13.01 26.41
C LEU A 147 -9.54 12.27 26.19
N PRO A 148 -8.98 12.28 24.96
CA PRO A 148 -7.68 11.68 24.68
C PRO A 148 -6.53 12.61 25.10
N TYR A 149 -5.47 12.01 25.63
CA TYR A 149 -4.22 12.68 26.00
C TYR A 149 -3.06 12.11 25.19
N PHE A 150 -2.22 13.00 24.69
CA PHE A 150 -1.09 12.73 23.80
C PHE A 150 0.21 13.06 24.51
N ASP A 151 1.22 12.18 24.43
CA ASP A 151 2.53 12.51 24.99
C ASP A 151 3.35 13.42 24.05
N ILE A 152 4.52 13.84 24.49
CA ILE A 152 5.46 14.68 23.69
C ILE A 152 5.79 14.03 22.33
N GLY A 153 5.85 12.70 22.24
CA GLY A 153 6.13 12.01 20.98
C GLY A 153 4.97 12.12 19.99
N GLU A 154 3.74 12.05 20.49
CA GLU A 154 2.54 12.24 19.67
C GLU A 154 2.35 13.69 19.25
N VAL A 155 2.80 14.66 20.06
CA VAL A 155 2.87 16.08 19.66
C VAL A 155 3.84 16.25 18.48
N ALA A 156 4.99 15.58 18.50
CA ALA A 156 5.94 15.59 17.39
C ALA A 156 5.36 14.93 16.13
N ASN A 157 4.64 13.80 16.27
CA ASN A 157 3.90 13.18 15.16
C ASN A 157 2.87 14.15 14.56
N ALA A 158 2.06 14.79 15.41
CA ALA A 158 1.04 15.75 14.99
C ALA A 158 1.65 16.93 14.22
N ARG A 159 2.78 17.48 14.70
CA ARG A 159 3.54 18.52 14.00
C ARG A 159 4.06 18.03 12.65
N ARG A 160 4.50 16.77 12.56
CA ARG A 160 4.96 16.22 11.28
C ARG A 160 3.83 16.05 10.29
N VAL A 161 2.65 15.59 10.72
CA VAL A 161 1.46 15.52 9.88
C VAL A 161 1.13 16.90 9.33
N GLU A 162 1.10 17.93 10.18
CA GLU A 162 0.85 19.32 9.77
C GLU A 162 1.83 19.78 8.68
N GLN A 163 3.13 19.57 8.88
CA GLN A 163 4.15 19.94 7.90
C GLN A 163 3.99 19.22 6.55
N LEU A 164 3.59 17.95 6.56
CA LEU A 164 3.36 17.19 5.33
C LEU A 164 2.13 17.69 4.57
N LEU A 165 1.07 18.07 5.29
CA LEU A 165 -0.12 18.68 4.70
C LEU A 165 0.20 20.07 4.13
N ALA A 166 0.99 20.87 4.86
CA ALA A 166 1.46 22.18 4.39
C ALA A 166 2.36 22.06 3.14
N ALA A 167 3.11 20.96 3.01
CA ALA A 167 3.88 20.64 1.80
C ALA A 167 3.03 20.14 0.62
N GLY A 168 1.71 20.02 0.78
CA GLY A 168 0.78 19.65 -0.29
C GLY A 168 0.52 18.15 -0.44
N VAL A 169 0.99 17.32 0.50
CA VAL A 169 0.66 15.89 0.53
C VAL A 169 -0.76 15.72 1.09
N PRO A 170 -1.67 15.00 0.42
CA PRO A 170 -3.03 14.84 0.93
C PRO A 170 -3.07 13.83 2.09
N LEU A 171 -3.99 14.03 3.03
CA LEU A 171 -4.06 13.30 4.31
C LEU A 171 -4.25 11.77 4.15
N ASP A 172 -4.98 11.36 3.12
CA ASP A 172 -5.18 9.96 2.73
C ASP A 172 -3.87 9.27 2.33
N ARG A 173 -3.01 9.97 1.57
CA ARG A 173 -1.69 9.47 1.19
C ARG A 173 -0.73 9.37 2.37
N VAL A 174 -0.83 10.30 3.33
CA VAL A 174 -0.07 10.22 4.59
C VAL A 174 -0.47 8.95 5.36
N ALA A 175 -1.77 8.69 5.49
CA ALA A 175 -2.26 7.49 6.18
C ALA A 175 -1.88 6.19 5.45
N GLU A 176 -2.04 6.12 4.12
CA GLU A 176 -1.66 4.94 3.32
C GLU A 176 -0.15 4.65 3.45
N SER A 177 0.68 5.68 3.34
CA SER A 177 2.13 5.60 3.49
C SER A 177 2.52 5.04 4.86
N LEU A 178 1.89 5.49 5.93
CA LEU A 178 2.21 5.03 7.29
C LEU A 178 1.78 3.58 7.54
N HIS A 179 0.63 3.17 7.00
CA HIS A 179 0.18 1.79 7.10
C HIS A 179 1.13 0.82 6.38
N ARG A 180 1.62 1.20 5.18
CA ARG A 180 2.65 0.42 4.47
C ARG A 180 3.97 0.40 5.23
N LEU A 181 4.42 1.54 5.77
CA LEU A 181 5.64 1.60 6.58
C LEU A 181 5.55 0.71 7.82
N GLN A 182 4.42 0.64 8.52
CA GLN A 182 4.23 -0.28 9.65
C GLN A 182 4.28 -1.76 9.22
N THR A 183 3.85 -2.07 7.99
CA THR A 183 3.92 -3.43 7.44
C THR A 183 5.37 -3.84 7.16
N VAL A 184 6.19 -2.90 6.68
CA VAL A 184 7.60 -3.13 6.33
C VAL A 184 8.52 -3.04 7.56
N LEU A 185 8.18 -2.18 8.53
CA LEU A 185 8.97 -1.90 9.74
C LEU A 185 8.10 -2.04 11.00
N PRO A 186 7.69 -3.27 11.38
CA PRO A 186 6.78 -3.49 12.51
C PRO A 186 7.38 -3.12 13.89
N SER A 187 8.70 -2.92 13.98
CA SER A 187 9.39 -2.52 15.21
C SER A 187 9.36 -1.01 15.49
N VAL A 188 8.95 -0.19 14.52
CA VAL A 188 8.91 1.27 14.65
C VAL A 188 7.55 1.70 15.17
N ALA A 189 7.42 1.84 16.49
CA ALA A 189 6.17 2.23 17.14
C ALA A 189 5.68 3.64 16.75
N ARG A 190 6.59 4.53 16.30
CA ARG A 190 6.26 5.93 15.93
C ARG A 190 6.97 6.36 14.63
N PRO A 191 6.47 5.96 13.46
CA PRO A 191 7.15 6.19 12.19
C PRO A 191 7.36 7.67 11.85
N LEU A 192 6.41 8.55 12.16
CA LEU A 192 6.50 9.98 11.81
C LEU A 192 7.55 10.75 12.63
N ALA A 193 7.73 10.40 13.91
CA ALA A 193 8.72 11.05 14.78
C ALA A 193 10.13 10.48 14.62
N GLN A 194 10.25 9.21 14.22
CA GLN A 194 11.53 8.50 14.19
C GLN A 194 12.18 8.42 12.81
N LEU A 195 11.41 8.63 11.74
CA LEU A 195 11.89 8.45 10.37
C LEU A 195 12.09 9.79 9.66
N GLN A 196 13.20 9.91 8.92
CA GLN A 196 13.43 11.04 8.02
C GLN A 196 12.55 10.89 6.78
N ILE A 197 11.36 11.48 6.85
CA ILE A 197 10.38 11.46 5.76
C ILE A 197 10.50 12.77 4.97
N LEU A 198 10.55 12.74 3.64
CA LEU A 198 10.58 13.93 2.79
C LEU A 198 9.34 13.98 1.90
N ALA A 199 8.71 15.15 1.81
CA ALA A 199 7.62 15.40 0.89
C ALA A 199 8.20 15.91 -0.43
N GLN A 200 7.99 15.17 -1.53
CA GLN A 200 8.36 15.62 -2.88
C GLN A 200 7.10 15.63 -3.75
N GLY A 201 6.52 16.82 -3.94
CA GLY A 201 5.23 16.99 -4.60
C GLY A 201 4.11 16.28 -3.82
N LYS A 202 3.45 15.28 -4.44
CA LYS A 202 2.37 14.49 -3.82
C LYS A 202 2.85 13.18 -3.18
N ARG A 203 4.17 12.94 -3.14
CA ARG A 203 4.76 11.67 -2.68
C ARG A 203 5.47 11.84 -1.35
N LEU A 204 5.44 10.77 -0.56
CA LEU A 204 6.21 10.63 0.68
C LEU A 204 7.39 9.71 0.41
N LEU A 205 8.58 10.22 0.68
CA LEU A 205 9.82 9.45 0.63
C LEU A 205 10.31 9.21 2.05
N TYR A 206 10.82 8.03 2.33
CA TYR A 206 11.45 7.66 3.58
C TYR A 206 12.94 7.43 3.36
N ARG A 207 13.82 8.04 4.16
CA ARG A 207 15.27 7.78 4.11
C ARG A 207 15.65 6.62 5.02
N ASP A 208 16.19 5.57 4.42
CA ASP A 208 16.89 4.50 5.13
C ASP A 208 18.42 4.62 4.88
N PRO A 209 19.27 3.77 5.50
CA PRO A 209 20.72 3.83 5.29
C PRO A 209 21.18 3.66 3.83
N ALA A 210 20.33 3.08 2.97
CA ALA A 210 20.61 2.84 1.56
C ALA A 210 19.94 3.87 0.62
N GLY A 211 19.35 4.94 1.15
CA GLY A 211 18.83 6.08 0.39
C GLY A 211 17.34 6.35 0.57
N TRP A 212 16.76 7.10 -0.38
CA TRP A 212 15.34 7.47 -0.37
C TRP A 212 14.47 6.34 -0.94
N LEU A 213 13.40 5.98 -0.23
CA LEU A 213 12.42 4.96 -0.59
C LEU A 213 11.04 5.61 -0.74
N ASP A 214 10.37 5.41 -1.87
CA ASP A 214 8.97 5.78 -2.03
C ASP A 214 8.10 4.82 -1.20
N THR A 215 7.36 5.38 -0.25
CA THR A 215 6.62 4.60 0.76
C THR A 215 5.38 3.90 0.21
N VAL A 216 4.91 4.31 -0.98
CA VAL A 216 3.73 3.73 -1.63
C VAL A 216 4.15 2.62 -2.58
N THR A 217 5.14 2.86 -3.44
CA THR A 217 5.61 1.90 -4.43
C THR A 217 6.63 0.91 -3.89
N GLY A 218 7.33 1.25 -2.80
CA GLY A 218 8.45 0.47 -2.28
C GLY A 218 9.71 0.58 -3.15
N GLN A 219 9.74 1.49 -4.13
CA GLN A 219 10.88 1.70 -5.01
C GLN A 219 11.86 2.71 -4.43
N ARG A 220 13.16 2.54 -4.71
CA ARG A 220 14.18 3.52 -4.33
C ARG A 220 14.22 4.66 -5.32
N VAL A 221 14.31 5.89 -4.79
CA VAL A 221 14.46 7.11 -5.57
C VAL A 221 15.93 7.49 -5.57
N PHE A 222 16.54 7.44 -6.76
CA PHE A 222 17.88 7.96 -6.96
C PHE A 222 17.82 9.48 -7.04
N SER A 223 18.52 10.15 -6.13
CA SER A 223 18.79 11.58 -6.22
C SER A 223 20.15 11.77 -6.88
N PHE A 224 20.20 12.52 -7.98
CA PHE A 224 21.45 12.87 -8.68
C PHE A 224 22.00 14.24 -8.24
N ASP A 225 21.29 14.91 -7.32
CA ASP A 225 21.58 16.29 -6.89
C ASP A 225 22.20 16.37 -5.47
N GLU A 226 22.31 15.25 -4.74
CA GLU A 226 23.00 15.23 -3.44
C GLU A 226 24.47 14.82 -3.65
N GLU A 227 25.42 15.67 -3.21
CA GLU A 227 26.79 15.22 -2.97
C GLU A 227 26.75 14.01 -2.02
N PRO A 228 27.56 12.96 -2.25
CA PRO A 228 27.52 11.77 -1.42
C PRO A 228 27.74 12.18 0.04
N ALA A 229 26.69 12.01 0.85
CA ALA A 229 26.80 12.17 2.29
C ALA A 229 27.93 11.26 2.75
N ALA A 230 28.92 11.89 3.39
CA ALA A 230 30.13 11.35 4.01
C ALA A 230 30.28 9.84 3.90
N GLU A 231 31.41 9.39 3.32
CA GLU A 231 31.94 8.02 3.36
C GLU A 231 31.36 7.25 4.54
N ILE A 232 30.25 6.56 4.29
CA ILE A 232 29.80 5.55 5.22
C ILE A 232 30.90 4.52 5.06
N GLU A 233 31.82 4.46 6.02
CA GLU A 233 32.50 3.22 6.36
C GLU A 233 31.39 2.23 6.65
N SER A 234 30.84 1.66 5.57
CA SER A 234 30.09 0.46 5.66
C SER A 234 31.13 -0.52 6.12
N ASP A 235 31.04 -0.93 7.39
CA ASP A 235 31.09 -2.35 7.68
C ASP A 235 30.13 -3.00 6.67
N VAL A 236 30.65 -3.25 5.47
CA VAL A 236 30.09 -4.21 4.55
C VAL A 236 30.31 -5.50 5.30
N ALA A 237 29.38 -5.81 6.22
CA ALA A 237 29.05 -7.17 6.50
C ALA A 237 28.67 -7.71 5.14
N THR A 238 29.68 -8.27 4.48
CA THR A 238 29.53 -9.16 3.34
C THR A 238 28.52 -10.15 3.85
N ILE A 239 27.25 -9.98 3.47
CA ILE A 239 26.30 -11.05 3.65
C ILE A 239 26.96 -12.17 2.85
N PRO A 240 27.46 -13.23 3.52
CA PRO A 240 27.77 -14.39 2.76
C PRO A 240 26.40 -14.78 2.25
N LEU A 241 26.14 -14.57 0.96
CA LEU A 241 25.29 -15.53 0.29
C LEU A 241 25.81 -16.90 0.76
N PRO A 242 24.95 -17.90 0.94
CA PRO A 242 25.44 -19.26 0.93
C PRO A 242 26.02 -19.48 -0.47
N THR A 243 27.24 -18.96 -0.72
CA THR A 243 28.24 -19.71 -1.40
C THR A 243 28.35 -20.94 -0.53
N ALA A 244 27.54 -21.94 -0.92
CA ALA A 244 28.00 -23.31 -0.87
C ALA A 244 29.52 -23.27 -1.07
N PRO A 245 30.30 -24.04 -0.28
CA PRO A 245 31.73 -24.13 -0.53
C PRO A 245 31.90 -24.22 -2.03
N ALA A 246 32.88 -23.51 -2.58
CA ALA A 246 33.27 -23.66 -3.98
C ALA A 246 33.71 -25.12 -4.21
N GLN A 247 32.74 -26.04 -4.15
CA GLN A 247 32.68 -27.28 -4.86
C GLN A 247 32.70 -26.77 -6.27
N ASP A 248 33.89 -26.82 -6.86
CA ASP A 248 34.18 -26.60 -8.25
C ASP A 248 32.92 -26.15 -8.99
N ARG A 249 32.69 -24.83 -9.04
CA ARG A 249 31.80 -24.28 -10.06
C ARG A 249 32.49 -24.73 -11.32
N HIS A 250 32.14 -25.91 -11.80
CA HIS A 250 32.51 -26.35 -13.11
C HIS A 250 31.93 -25.24 -13.96
N CYS A 251 32.79 -24.36 -14.47
CA CYS A 251 32.39 -23.30 -15.38
C CYS A 251 31.98 -24.03 -16.64
N TRP A 252 30.78 -24.61 -16.61
CA TRP A 252 30.19 -25.26 -17.73
C TRP A 252 30.01 -24.18 -18.78
N THR A 253 30.45 -24.48 -19.99
CA THR A 253 30.22 -23.61 -21.13
C THR A 253 28.72 -23.49 -21.36
N ALA A 254 28.30 -22.46 -22.09
CA ALA A 254 26.89 -22.30 -22.47
C ALA A 254 26.31 -23.59 -23.06
N ARG A 255 27.09 -24.29 -23.90
CA ARG A 255 26.71 -25.57 -24.50
C ARG A 255 26.53 -26.69 -23.46
N GLN A 256 27.40 -26.78 -22.46
CA GLN A 256 27.27 -27.79 -21.41
C GLN A 256 26.04 -27.56 -20.53
N TRP A 257 25.74 -26.29 -20.21
CA TRP A 257 24.48 -25.95 -19.52
C TRP A 257 23.25 -26.27 -20.37
N PHE A 258 23.32 -26.02 -21.67
CA PHE A 258 22.24 -26.36 -22.59
C PHE A 258 22.02 -27.88 -22.71
N ASP A 259 23.09 -28.65 -22.88
CA ASP A 259 23.02 -30.12 -22.97
C ASP A 259 22.46 -30.73 -21.67
N GLU A 260 22.81 -30.17 -20.50
CA GLU A 260 22.19 -30.55 -19.23
C GLU A 260 20.71 -30.16 -19.15
N GLY A 261 20.36 -28.96 -19.63
CA GLY A 261 18.96 -28.54 -19.73
C GLY A 261 18.12 -29.53 -20.53
N ASN A 262 18.64 -29.99 -21.68
CA ASN A 262 17.99 -31.02 -22.50
C ASN A 262 17.84 -32.34 -21.74
N ARG A 263 18.92 -32.80 -21.11
CA ARG A 263 18.89 -34.03 -20.30
C ARG A 263 17.85 -33.95 -19.17
N LEU A 264 17.77 -32.82 -18.47
CA LEU A 264 16.79 -32.58 -17.41
C LEU A 264 15.36 -32.49 -17.94
N ALA A 265 15.16 -31.90 -19.12
CA ALA A 265 13.86 -31.81 -19.78
C ALA A 265 13.34 -33.19 -20.22
N ASP A 266 14.24 -34.06 -20.71
CA ASP A 266 13.95 -35.45 -21.05
C ASP A 266 13.58 -36.29 -19.81
N ASP A 267 14.26 -36.04 -18.69
CA ASP A 267 13.94 -36.62 -17.37
C ASP A 267 12.66 -36.01 -16.73
N ASN A 268 11.98 -35.10 -17.43
CA ASN A 268 10.81 -34.36 -16.99
C ASN A 268 11.05 -33.52 -15.71
N GLN A 269 12.30 -33.15 -15.42
CA GLN A 269 12.71 -32.25 -14.35
C GLN A 269 12.69 -30.79 -14.81
N LEU A 270 11.52 -30.34 -15.25
CA LEU A 270 11.36 -29.09 -16.00
C LEU A 270 11.86 -27.84 -15.27
N THR A 271 11.64 -27.73 -13.97
CA THR A 271 12.14 -26.58 -13.19
C THR A 271 13.67 -26.48 -13.23
N ALA A 272 14.35 -27.62 -13.09
CA ALA A 272 15.80 -27.68 -13.17
C ALA A 272 16.30 -27.42 -14.60
N ALA A 273 15.59 -27.92 -15.62
CA ALA A 273 15.88 -27.63 -17.02
C ALA A 273 15.81 -26.12 -17.31
N VAL A 274 14.76 -25.44 -16.84
CA VAL A 274 14.62 -23.98 -16.95
C VAL A 274 15.82 -23.24 -16.35
N ASP A 275 16.29 -23.66 -15.17
CA ASP A 275 17.44 -23.03 -14.53
C ASP A 275 18.74 -23.30 -15.31
N ALA A 276 18.93 -24.51 -15.85
CA ALA A 276 20.06 -24.84 -16.71
C ALA A 276 20.08 -24.03 -18.02
N TYR A 277 18.94 -23.89 -18.70
CA TYR A 277 18.85 -23.06 -19.91
C TYR A 277 19.09 -21.57 -19.62
N ARG A 278 18.64 -21.07 -18.45
CA ARG A 278 18.96 -19.70 -18.03
C ARG A 278 20.47 -19.50 -17.82
N LEU A 279 21.15 -20.49 -17.25
CA LEU A 279 22.61 -20.46 -17.10
C LEU A 279 23.31 -20.48 -18.48
N ALA A 280 22.81 -21.26 -19.45
CA ALA A 280 23.30 -21.23 -20.82
C ALA A 280 23.15 -19.83 -21.45
N LEU A 281 22.00 -19.17 -21.24
CA LEU A 281 21.72 -17.82 -21.74
C LEU A 281 22.53 -16.72 -21.05
N ILE A 282 23.00 -16.91 -19.82
CA ILE A 282 23.90 -15.94 -19.17
C ILE A 282 25.23 -15.87 -19.93
N GLU A 283 25.74 -17.01 -20.38
CA GLU A 283 27.00 -17.11 -21.11
C GLU A 283 26.85 -16.80 -22.61
N SER A 284 25.68 -17.09 -23.20
CA SER A 284 25.41 -16.84 -24.62
C SER A 284 23.97 -16.34 -24.81
N PRO A 285 23.72 -15.04 -24.61
CA PRO A 285 22.36 -14.48 -24.52
C PRO A 285 21.61 -14.41 -25.85
N THR A 286 22.31 -14.53 -26.98
CA THR A 286 21.75 -14.38 -28.33
C THR A 286 21.48 -15.70 -29.04
N GLU A 287 21.68 -16.84 -28.36
CA GLU A 287 21.48 -18.17 -28.97
C GLU A 287 19.99 -18.51 -29.03
N ALA A 288 19.42 -18.50 -30.23
CA ALA A 288 17.99 -18.72 -30.46
C ALA A 288 17.51 -20.11 -29.98
N GLU A 289 18.34 -21.14 -30.18
CA GLU A 289 18.09 -22.52 -29.70
C GLU A 289 17.86 -22.53 -28.17
N TYR A 290 18.63 -21.74 -27.41
CA TYR A 290 18.53 -21.75 -25.94
C TYR A 290 17.24 -21.07 -25.47
N HIS A 291 16.82 -19.99 -26.13
CA HIS A 291 15.53 -19.36 -25.87
C HIS A 291 14.36 -20.28 -26.23
N PHE A 292 14.44 -20.99 -27.36
CA PHE A 292 13.41 -21.95 -27.79
C PHE A 292 13.21 -23.07 -26.77
N HIS A 293 14.28 -23.72 -26.31
CA HIS A 293 14.19 -24.81 -25.33
C HIS A 293 13.75 -24.32 -23.95
N LEU A 294 14.18 -23.11 -23.55
CA LEU A 294 13.66 -22.47 -22.34
C LEU A 294 12.15 -22.20 -22.46
N ALA A 295 11.68 -21.76 -23.62
CA ALA A 295 10.26 -21.53 -23.90
C ALA A 295 9.45 -22.84 -23.78
N ASP A 296 9.91 -23.93 -24.41
CA ASP A 296 9.28 -25.24 -24.32
C ASP A 296 9.17 -25.73 -22.87
N ALA A 297 10.26 -25.65 -22.10
CA ALA A 297 10.26 -26.05 -20.70
C ALA A 297 9.30 -25.20 -19.84
N LEU A 298 9.21 -23.89 -20.10
CA LEU A 298 8.26 -22.99 -19.43
C LEU A 298 6.82 -23.31 -19.81
N TYR A 299 6.55 -23.61 -21.08
CA TYR A 299 5.22 -24.03 -21.55
C TYR A 299 4.78 -25.31 -20.86
N ARG A 300 5.63 -26.36 -20.83
CA ARG A 300 5.38 -27.64 -20.15
C ARG A 300 5.19 -27.48 -18.63
N LEU A 301 5.70 -26.41 -18.02
CA LEU A 301 5.45 -26.02 -16.63
C LEU A 301 4.12 -25.28 -16.40
N GLY A 302 3.31 -25.08 -17.44
CA GLY A 302 2.06 -24.33 -17.37
C GLY A 302 2.25 -22.83 -17.28
N ARG A 303 3.33 -22.29 -17.87
CA ARG A 303 3.64 -20.85 -17.90
C ARG A 303 3.60 -20.29 -19.34
N PRO A 304 2.45 -20.29 -20.01
CA PRO A 304 2.35 -19.98 -21.44
C PRO A 304 2.82 -18.56 -21.79
N HIS A 305 2.49 -17.55 -20.99
CA HIS A 305 2.97 -16.18 -21.25
C HIS A 305 4.50 -16.05 -21.13
N ALA A 306 5.13 -16.74 -20.18
CA ALA A 306 6.58 -16.72 -20.07
C ALA A 306 7.25 -17.47 -21.24
N ALA A 307 6.60 -18.51 -21.76
CA ALA A 307 7.03 -19.20 -22.97
C ALA A 307 6.94 -18.30 -24.21
N ILE A 308 5.83 -17.57 -24.39
CA ILE A 308 5.64 -16.60 -25.49
C ILE A 308 6.79 -15.59 -25.53
N GLU A 309 7.14 -14.97 -24.40
CA GLU A 309 8.26 -14.03 -24.32
C GLU A 309 9.60 -14.65 -24.79
N ARG A 310 9.83 -15.93 -24.47
CA ARG A 310 11.05 -16.64 -24.88
C ARG A 310 11.00 -17.09 -26.32
N TYR A 311 9.85 -17.49 -26.84
CA TYR A 311 9.68 -17.79 -28.26
C TYR A 311 9.88 -16.54 -29.12
N TYR A 312 9.37 -15.38 -28.70
CA TYR A 312 9.67 -14.10 -29.37
C TYR A 312 11.17 -13.80 -29.38
N ALA A 313 11.87 -14.01 -28.25
CA ALA A 313 13.33 -13.85 -28.21
C ALA A 313 14.06 -14.82 -29.16
N ALA A 314 13.59 -16.06 -29.29
CA ALA A 314 14.17 -17.02 -30.22
C ALA A 314 14.08 -16.53 -31.67
N VAL A 315 12.89 -16.07 -32.09
CA VAL A 315 12.68 -15.58 -33.48
C VAL A 315 13.24 -14.17 -33.73
N GLU A 316 13.52 -13.40 -32.69
CA GLU A 316 14.27 -12.14 -32.81
C GLU A 316 15.75 -12.39 -33.09
N HIS A 317 16.32 -13.44 -32.49
CA HIS A 317 17.72 -13.82 -32.69
C HIS A 317 17.95 -14.65 -33.94
N ASP A 318 17.02 -15.54 -34.28
CA ASP A 318 17.01 -16.29 -35.54
C ASP A 318 15.61 -16.26 -36.15
N HIS A 319 15.42 -15.35 -37.09
CA HIS A 319 14.12 -15.15 -37.73
C HIS A 319 13.72 -16.28 -38.69
N ASP A 320 14.67 -17.12 -39.11
CA ASP A 320 14.41 -18.28 -39.96
C ASP A 320 14.10 -19.55 -39.14
N PHE A 321 14.01 -19.43 -37.81
CA PHE A 321 13.72 -20.56 -36.92
C PHE A 321 12.24 -20.96 -36.95
N ILE A 322 11.87 -21.79 -37.92
CA ILE A 322 10.49 -22.20 -38.23
C ILE A 322 9.79 -22.84 -37.03
N GLU A 323 10.48 -23.73 -36.33
CA GLU A 323 9.94 -24.44 -35.17
C GLU A 323 9.55 -23.45 -34.07
N ALA A 324 10.35 -22.39 -33.87
CA ALA A 324 10.03 -21.33 -32.91
C ALA A 324 8.80 -20.51 -33.33
N TRP A 325 8.68 -20.15 -34.61
CA TRP A 325 7.47 -19.47 -35.12
C TRP A 325 6.20 -20.32 -34.98
N THR A 326 6.31 -21.62 -35.26
CA THR A 326 5.18 -22.54 -35.20
C THR A 326 4.74 -22.75 -33.75
N GLN A 327 5.69 -23.01 -32.84
CA GLN A 327 5.39 -23.14 -31.40
C GLN A 327 4.84 -21.83 -30.80
N LEU A 328 5.39 -20.68 -31.20
CA LEU A 328 4.85 -19.37 -30.81
C LEU A 328 3.37 -19.24 -31.22
N GLY A 329 3.05 -19.56 -32.48
CA GLY A 329 1.68 -19.54 -32.98
C GLY A 329 0.75 -20.45 -32.19
N CYS A 330 1.18 -21.68 -31.89
CA CYS A 330 0.40 -22.64 -31.10
C CYS A 330 0.10 -22.13 -29.68
N VAL A 331 1.09 -21.58 -29.00
CA VAL A 331 0.89 -21.06 -27.63
C VAL A 331 0.03 -19.79 -27.64
N LEU A 332 0.19 -18.91 -28.64
CA LEU A 332 -0.67 -17.73 -28.83
C LEU A 332 -2.13 -18.12 -29.09
N GLU A 333 -2.35 -19.15 -29.91
CA GLU A 333 -3.69 -19.70 -30.17
C GLU A 333 -4.34 -20.23 -28.88
N GLU A 334 -3.56 -20.95 -28.04
CA GLU A 334 -4.04 -21.50 -26.78
C GLU A 334 -4.47 -20.42 -25.79
N VAL A 335 -3.71 -19.32 -25.69
CA VAL A 335 -4.06 -18.19 -24.82
C VAL A 335 -5.14 -17.27 -25.42
N GLY A 336 -5.58 -17.54 -26.65
CA GLY A 336 -6.68 -16.83 -27.31
C GLY A 336 -6.26 -15.62 -28.15
N GLU A 337 -4.97 -15.37 -28.34
CA GLU A 337 -4.43 -14.30 -29.16
C GLU A 337 -4.39 -14.71 -30.65
N LEU A 338 -5.58 -14.93 -31.23
CA LEU A 338 -5.75 -15.55 -32.55
C LEU A 338 -5.12 -14.74 -33.69
N ASP A 339 -5.16 -13.40 -33.64
CA ASP A 339 -4.55 -12.56 -34.67
C ASP A 339 -3.02 -12.69 -34.66
N ALA A 340 -2.40 -12.70 -33.48
CA ALA A 340 -0.96 -12.88 -33.33
C ALA A 340 -0.53 -14.31 -33.71
N ALA A 341 -1.34 -15.32 -33.38
CA ALA A 341 -1.10 -16.70 -33.81
C ALA A 341 -1.11 -16.81 -35.34
N ARG A 342 -2.10 -16.21 -36.00
CA ARG A 342 -2.20 -16.15 -37.46
C ARG A 342 -0.94 -15.52 -38.07
N GLU A 343 -0.47 -14.40 -37.51
CA GLU A 343 0.75 -13.72 -37.98
C GLU A 343 1.98 -14.62 -37.83
N ALA A 344 2.16 -15.28 -36.69
CA ALA A 344 3.29 -16.19 -36.45
C ALA A 344 3.33 -17.34 -37.48
N PHE A 345 2.19 -17.99 -37.75
CA PHE A 345 2.11 -19.04 -38.78
C PHE A 345 2.32 -18.49 -40.19
N ALA A 346 1.82 -17.29 -40.50
CA ALA A 346 2.04 -16.66 -41.79
C ALA A 346 3.53 -16.34 -42.02
N VAL A 347 4.25 -15.89 -40.99
CA VAL A 347 5.71 -15.67 -41.06
C VAL A 347 6.45 -17.00 -41.29
N ALA A 348 6.06 -18.07 -40.58
CA ALA A 348 6.63 -19.39 -40.82
C ALA A 348 6.48 -19.84 -42.28
N LEU A 349 5.31 -19.60 -42.88
CA LEU A 349 5.02 -19.96 -44.28
C LEU A 349 5.65 -18.99 -45.31
N ASP A 350 5.92 -17.75 -44.95
CA ASP A 350 6.69 -16.82 -45.81
C ASP A 350 8.13 -17.33 -46.01
N ARG A 351 8.70 -17.93 -44.96
CA ARG A 351 10.05 -18.53 -44.99
C ARG A 351 10.06 -19.92 -45.58
N HIS A 352 9.09 -20.75 -45.19
CA HIS A 352 8.98 -22.14 -45.63
C HIS A 352 7.56 -22.44 -46.12
N PRO A 353 7.27 -22.09 -47.39
CA PRO A 353 5.95 -22.27 -47.98
C PRO A 353 5.51 -23.74 -48.11
N ASP A 354 6.43 -24.69 -47.97
CA ASP A 354 6.19 -26.12 -48.07
C ASP A 354 6.06 -26.81 -46.69
N PHE A 355 5.99 -26.05 -45.59
CA PHE A 355 5.91 -26.59 -44.25
C PHE A 355 4.46 -26.96 -43.86
N PRO A 356 4.08 -28.26 -43.84
CA PRO A 356 2.69 -28.65 -43.70
C PRO A 356 2.10 -28.27 -42.35
N GLU A 357 2.87 -28.41 -41.26
CA GLU A 357 2.36 -28.16 -39.91
C GLU A 357 1.89 -26.71 -39.71
N ALA A 358 2.62 -25.72 -40.25
CA ALA A 358 2.15 -24.33 -40.23
C ALA A 358 0.90 -24.11 -41.09
N HIS A 359 0.77 -24.79 -42.25
CA HIS A 359 -0.48 -24.76 -43.03
C HIS A 359 -1.67 -25.31 -42.24
N PHE A 360 -1.46 -26.41 -41.51
CA PHE A 360 -2.49 -27.04 -40.67
C PHE A 360 -2.95 -26.09 -39.55
N HIS A 361 -2.02 -25.51 -38.79
CA HIS A 361 -2.39 -24.61 -37.69
C HIS A 361 -3.00 -23.29 -38.19
N LEU A 362 -2.48 -22.72 -39.27
CA LEU A 362 -3.06 -21.51 -39.86
C LEU A 362 -4.50 -21.74 -40.34
N ALA A 363 -4.77 -22.89 -40.97
CA ALA A 363 -6.12 -23.24 -41.38
C ALA A 363 -7.09 -23.33 -40.19
N GLN A 364 -6.68 -23.91 -39.07
CA GLN A 364 -7.51 -23.95 -37.85
C GLN A 364 -7.81 -22.56 -37.30
N VAL A 365 -6.80 -21.70 -37.19
CA VAL A 365 -6.98 -20.33 -36.69
C VAL A 365 -7.91 -19.53 -37.62
N LEU A 366 -7.80 -19.72 -38.94
CA LEU A 366 -8.68 -19.08 -39.93
C LEU A 366 -10.13 -19.56 -39.80
N GLU A 367 -10.37 -20.86 -39.58
CA GLU A 367 -11.72 -21.36 -39.31
C GLU A 367 -12.33 -20.76 -38.03
N ARG A 368 -11.53 -20.69 -36.95
CA ARG A 368 -11.97 -20.10 -35.68
C ARG A 368 -12.31 -18.61 -35.80
N THR A 369 -11.68 -17.91 -36.74
CA THR A 369 -11.94 -16.49 -37.02
C THR A 369 -12.95 -16.26 -38.15
N GLY A 370 -13.56 -17.33 -38.69
CA GLY A 370 -14.61 -17.26 -39.72
C GLY A 370 -14.12 -17.02 -41.14
N GLN A 371 -12.82 -17.12 -41.40
CA GLN A 371 -12.20 -16.96 -42.72
C GLN A 371 -12.13 -18.30 -43.46
N THR A 372 -13.30 -18.88 -43.72
CA THR A 372 -13.47 -20.25 -44.24
C THR A 372 -12.79 -20.45 -45.59
N ASP A 373 -12.92 -19.52 -46.53
CA ASP A 373 -12.32 -19.62 -47.88
C ASP A 373 -10.79 -19.68 -47.81
N SER A 374 -10.18 -18.82 -46.98
CA SER A 374 -8.74 -18.81 -46.76
C SER A 374 -8.27 -20.10 -46.07
N ALA A 375 -9.05 -20.64 -45.13
CA ALA A 375 -8.73 -21.91 -44.49
C ALA A 375 -8.72 -23.08 -45.50
N CYS A 376 -9.66 -23.11 -46.47
CA CYS A 376 -9.68 -24.12 -47.54
C CYS A 376 -8.34 -24.18 -48.28
N ALA A 377 -7.81 -23.01 -48.66
CA ALA A 377 -6.55 -22.92 -49.39
C ALA A 377 -5.39 -23.52 -48.60
N HIS A 378 -5.33 -23.27 -47.28
CA HIS A 378 -4.30 -23.85 -46.41
C HIS A 378 -4.52 -25.35 -46.16
N TRP A 379 -5.76 -25.85 -46.11
CA TRP A 379 -6.04 -27.29 -46.05
C TRP A 379 -5.62 -28.03 -47.32
N GLN A 380 -5.86 -27.44 -48.49
CA GLN A 380 -5.40 -27.98 -49.77
C GLN A 380 -3.87 -27.97 -49.85
N ALA A 381 -3.23 -26.89 -49.40
CA ALA A 381 -1.77 -26.80 -49.33
C ALA A 381 -1.17 -27.85 -48.37
N TYR A 382 -1.76 -28.03 -47.18
CA TYR A 382 -1.36 -29.11 -46.24
C TYR A 382 -1.34 -30.47 -46.94
N LEU A 383 -2.44 -30.84 -47.62
CA LEU A 383 -2.53 -32.11 -48.33
C LEU A 383 -1.63 -32.20 -49.56
N THR A 384 -1.23 -31.07 -50.14
CA THR A 384 -0.28 -31.05 -51.26
C THR A 384 1.11 -31.48 -50.78
N PHE A 385 1.52 -30.99 -49.62
CA PHE A 385 2.85 -31.25 -49.06
C PHE A 385 2.90 -32.52 -48.17
N ASP A 386 1.80 -32.86 -47.48
CA ASP A 386 1.69 -34.05 -46.64
C ASP A 386 0.35 -34.79 -46.82
N GLN A 387 0.35 -35.75 -47.73
CA GLN A 387 -0.83 -36.55 -48.08
C GLN A 387 -1.15 -37.66 -47.06
N ARG A 388 -0.18 -38.04 -46.21
CA ARG A 388 -0.30 -39.20 -45.29
C ARG A 388 0.03 -38.82 -43.84
N GLY A 389 0.10 -37.53 -43.57
CA GLY A 389 0.38 -36.98 -42.26
C GLY A 389 -0.68 -37.34 -41.23
N PRO A 390 -0.36 -37.11 -39.94
CA PRO A 390 -1.27 -37.39 -38.83
C PRO A 390 -2.61 -36.65 -38.96
N TRP A 391 -2.64 -35.53 -39.70
CA TRP A 391 -3.80 -34.68 -39.87
C TRP A 391 -4.43 -34.75 -41.27
N ALA A 392 -3.98 -35.64 -42.14
CA ALA A 392 -4.45 -35.74 -43.52
C ALA A 392 -5.94 -36.10 -43.61
N ASP A 393 -6.44 -36.96 -42.73
CA ASP A 393 -7.86 -37.31 -42.71
C ASP A 393 -8.73 -36.11 -42.27
N VAL A 394 -8.26 -35.35 -41.28
CA VAL A 394 -8.93 -34.12 -40.81
C VAL A 394 -8.99 -33.08 -41.94
N ALA A 395 -7.88 -32.84 -42.63
CA ALA A 395 -7.84 -31.89 -43.74
C ALA A 395 -8.80 -32.29 -44.88
N ARG A 396 -8.91 -33.59 -45.21
CA ARG A 396 -9.88 -34.06 -46.23
C ARG A 396 -11.33 -33.89 -45.79
N GLU A 397 -11.63 -34.19 -44.53
CA GLU A 397 -12.98 -33.99 -43.98
C GLU A 397 -13.40 -32.52 -44.07
N ARG A 398 -12.51 -31.60 -43.64
CA ARG A 398 -12.77 -30.15 -43.67
C ARG A 398 -13.07 -29.64 -45.08
N LEU A 399 -12.29 -30.06 -46.07
CA LEU A 399 -12.53 -29.70 -47.47
C LEU A 399 -13.86 -30.27 -48.00
N SER A 400 -14.19 -31.52 -47.64
CA SER A 400 -15.44 -32.15 -48.10
C SER A 400 -16.71 -31.52 -47.50
N CYS A 401 -16.63 -30.95 -46.30
CA CYS A 401 -17.75 -30.25 -45.67
C CYS A 401 -18.04 -28.87 -46.31
N GLN A 402 -17.07 -28.26 -46.97
CA GLN A 402 -17.24 -26.95 -47.64
C GLN A 402 -17.86 -27.10 -49.03
N ASP A 403 -17.48 -28.14 -49.79
CA ASP A 403 -18.06 -28.43 -51.11
C ASP A 403 -19.57 -28.82 -51.04
N GLY A 404 -20.06 -29.21 -49.86
CA GLY A 404 -21.46 -29.59 -49.65
C GLY A 404 -22.41 -28.44 -49.25
N ASN A 405 -21.91 -27.20 -49.16
CA ASN A 405 -22.64 -26.03 -48.67
C ASN A 405 -22.85 -24.93 -49.75
N GLU A 406 -22.44 -25.19 -50.99
CA GLU A 406 -22.83 -24.43 -52.20
C GLU A 406 -24.11 -25.01 -52.83
#